data_AF-A0A7S2RZU8-F1
#
_entry.id   AF-A0A7S2RZU8-F1
#
_cell.length_a   1.000
_cell.length_b   1.000
_cell.length_c   1.000
_cell.angle_alpha   90.00
_cell.angle_beta   90.00
_cell.angle_gamma   90.00
#
_symmetry.space_group_name_H-M   'P 1'
#
loop_
_entity.id
_entity.type
_entity.pdbx_description
1 polymer ?
#
loop_
_entity_poly.entity_id
_entity_poly.type
_entity_poly.pdbx_seq_one_letter_code
_entity_poly.pdbx_strand_id
1 'polypeptide(L)'
;AERQTTWSMEVATVWEDLDRRERELKLEKKHVEDIWLKICAQHKKNAAERDKLAGDMSAEGVVDDAEGHLPIALNVGGQIFETTVDVLRRDRFSVLASLTRKSGDVSKTIPADAVGHAAGSVFIDRDWWIFRYVLQFLRTGDLPSDPRLLGELYDEASFYRLSLLKNAIEEMIRSRQLASSSRECECARR
;
A
#
# COMPACT_ATOMS: atom_id res chain seq x y z
N ALA A 1 -11.00 -73.59 15.82
CA ALA A 1 -10.75 -72.82 17.04
C ALA A 1 -9.67 -71.75 16.80
N GLU A 2 -8.47 -72.11 16.36
CA GLU A 2 -7.32 -71.18 16.21
C GLU A 2 -7.54 -69.98 15.26
N ARG A 3 -8.28 -70.15 14.15
CA ARG A 3 -8.56 -69.04 13.22
C ARG A 3 -9.57 -68.02 13.74
N GLN A 4 -10.39 -68.40 14.71
CA GLN A 4 -11.45 -67.56 15.27
C GLN A 4 -10.87 -66.66 16.38
N THR A 5 -9.88 -67.18 17.11
CA THR A 5 -9.10 -66.43 18.10
C THR A 5 -8.16 -65.42 17.44
N THR A 6 -7.54 -65.75 16.30
CA THR A 6 -6.67 -64.80 15.57
C THR A 6 -7.46 -63.63 15.00
N TRP A 7 -8.63 -63.88 14.41
CA TRP A 7 -9.51 -62.83 13.90
C TRP A 7 -10.02 -61.90 15.01
N SER A 8 -10.34 -62.47 16.18
CA SER A 8 -10.79 -61.68 17.34
C SER A 8 -9.65 -60.82 17.93
N MET A 9 -8.41 -61.29 17.89
CA MET A 9 -7.23 -60.52 18.32
C MET A 9 -6.88 -59.41 17.31
N GLU A 10 -6.96 -59.68 16.01
CA GLU A 10 -6.75 -58.67 14.95
C GLU A 10 -7.79 -57.55 15.00
N VAL A 11 -9.05 -57.87 15.26
CA VAL A 11 -10.08 -56.84 15.45
C VAL A 11 -9.77 -55.98 16.67
N ALA A 12 -9.42 -56.59 17.81
CA ALA A 12 -9.09 -55.85 19.04
C ALA A 12 -7.92 -54.88 18.87
N THR A 13 -6.85 -55.30 18.18
CA THR A 13 -5.67 -54.43 17.93
C THR A 13 -6.01 -53.27 16.98
N VAL A 14 -6.83 -53.52 15.96
CA VAL A 14 -7.32 -52.45 15.06
C VAL A 14 -8.15 -51.42 15.82
N TRP A 15 -9.02 -51.86 16.74
CA TRP A 15 -9.79 -50.97 17.59
C TRP A 15 -8.90 -50.13 18.51
N GLU A 16 -7.93 -50.73 19.21
CA GLU A 16 -6.98 -50.01 20.05
C GLU A 16 -6.17 -48.95 19.28
N ASP A 17 -5.77 -49.28 18.06
CA ASP A 17 -5.06 -48.37 17.17
C ASP A 17 -5.94 -47.22 16.64
N LEU A 18 -7.23 -47.48 16.39
CA LEU A 18 -8.22 -46.45 16.04
C LEU A 18 -8.43 -45.49 17.22
N ASP A 19 -8.58 -46.05 18.41
CA ASP A 19 -8.73 -45.34 19.67
C ASP A 19 -7.50 -44.46 19.97
N ARG A 20 -6.30 -44.97 19.66
CA ARG A 20 -5.03 -44.23 19.78
C ARG A 20 -4.99 -43.03 18.84
N ARG A 21 -5.31 -43.23 17.56
CA ARG A 21 -5.36 -42.17 16.54
C ARG A 21 -6.40 -41.10 16.88
N GLU A 22 -7.54 -41.50 17.46
CA GLU A 22 -8.56 -40.54 17.89
C GLU A 22 -8.04 -39.63 19.03
N ARG A 23 -7.24 -40.17 19.95
CA ARG A 23 -6.59 -39.37 21.02
C ARG A 23 -5.54 -38.41 20.45
N GLU A 24 -4.76 -38.85 19.48
CA GLU A 24 -3.77 -38.01 18.79
C GLU A 24 -4.45 -36.84 18.06
N LEU A 25 -5.50 -37.10 17.28
CA LEU A 25 -6.28 -36.06 16.60
C LEU A 25 -6.93 -35.07 17.59
N LYS A 26 -7.37 -35.55 18.76
CA LYS A 26 -7.89 -34.66 19.82
C LYS A 26 -6.81 -33.73 20.38
N LEU A 27 -5.57 -34.19 20.50
CA LEU A 27 -4.44 -33.37 20.95
C LEU A 27 -4.05 -32.35 19.88
N GLU A 28 -3.96 -32.77 18.62
CA GLU A 28 -3.66 -31.87 17.49
C GLU A 28 -4.74 -30.79 17.34
N LYS A 29 -6.02 -31.17 17.43
CA LYS A 29 -7.13 -30.22 17.41
C LYS A 29 -7.00 -29.18 18.52
N LYS A 30 -6.71 -29.61 19.76
CA LYS A 30 -6.49 -28.68 20.88
C LYS A 30 -5.30 -27.76 20.63
N HIS A 31 -4.21 -28.28 20.06
CA HIS A 31 -3.03 -27.48 19.74
C HIS A 31 -3.34 -26.41 18.69
N VAL A 32 -4.10 -26.74 17.65
CA VAL A 32 -4.55 -25.79 16.62
C VAL A 32 -5.50 -24.74 17.22
N GLU A 33 -6.42 -25.12 18.10
CA GLU A 33 -7.30 -24.19 18.82
C GLU A 33 -6.49 -23.19 19.67
N ASP A 34 -5.46 -23.66 20.38
CA ASP A 34 -4.55 -22.80 21.15
C ASP A 34 -3.77 -21.82 20.27
N ILE A 35 -3.27 -22.29 19.11
CA ILE A 35 -2.61 -21.41 18.11
C ILE A 35 -3.59 -20.33 17.65
N TRP A 36 -4.82 -20.71 17.32
CA TRP A 36 -5.85 -19.78 16.85
C TRP A 36 -6.16 -18.70 17.90
N LEU A 37 -6.30 -19.09 19.17
CA LEU A 37 -6.50 -18.14 20.28
C LEU A 37 -5.33 -17.17 20.43
N LYS A 38 -4.08 -17.64 20.30
CA LYS A 38 -2.89 -16.78 20.31
C LYS A 38 -2.91 -15.79 19.15
N ILE A 39 -3.26 -16.23 17.96
CA ILE A 39 -3.38 -15.38 16.77
C ILE A 39 -4.46 -14.31 17.00
N CYS A 40 -5.66 -14.68 17.45
CA CYS A 40 -6.73 -13.72 17.73
C CYS A 40 -6.35 -12.71 18.83
N ALA A 41 -5.66 -13.16 19.88
CA ALA A 41 -5.15 -12.28 20.93
C ALA A 41 -4.10 -11.31 20.37
N GLN A 42 -3.20 -11.80 19.50
CA GLN A 42 -2.20 -10.97 18.85
C GLN A 42 -2.85 -9.95 17.90
N HIS A 43 -3.84 -10.33 17.09
CA HIS A 43 -4.57 -9.39 16.23
C HIS A 43 -5.30 -8.31 17.04
N LYS A 44 -5.90 -8.66 18.19
CA LYS A 44 -6.51 -7.67 19.11
C LYS A 44 -5.47 -6.71 19.69
N LYS A 45 -4.30 -7.21 20.10
CA LYS A 45 -3.19 -6.36 20.58
C LYS A 45 -2.68 -5.43 19.47
N ASN A 46 -2.41 -5.97 18.29
CA ASN A 46 -1.94 -5.19 17.14
C ASN A 46 -2.99 -4.13 16.71
N ALA A 47 -4.28 -4.44 16.77
CA ALA A 47 -5.34 -3.47 16.48
C ALA A 47 -5.36 -2.33 17.52
N ALA A 48 -5.26 -2.66 18.81
CA ALA A 48 -5.20 -1.65 19.87
C ALA A 48 -3.92 -0.79 19.80
N GLU A 49 -2.78 -1.37 19.42
CA GLU A 49 -1.54 -0.62 19.17
C GLU A 49 -1.69 0.30 17.96
N ARG A 50 -2.34 -0.15 16.88
CA ARG A 50 -2.66 0.70 15.72
C ARG A 50 -3.57 1.86 16.09
N ASP A 51 -4.59 1.62 16.91
CA ASP A 51 -5.51 2.68 17.35
C ASP A 51 -4.83 3.69 18.28
N LYS A 52 -3.93 3.23 19.17
CA LYS A 52 -3.09 4.12 19.99
C LYS A 52 -2.16 4.98 19.13
N LEU A 53 -1.47 4.37 18.17
CA LEU A 53 -0.60 5.10 17.25
C LEU A 53 -1.39 6.10 16.38
N ALA A 54 -2.61 5.74 15.97
CA ALA A 54 -3.50 6.63 15.22
C ALA A 54 -4.02 7.80 16.06
N GLY A 55 -4.28 7.57 17.35
CA GLY A 55 -4.62 8.61 18.32
C GLY A 55 -3.49 9.61 18.51
N ASP A 56 -2.25 9.12 18.65
CA ASP A 56 -1.06 9.98 18.80
C ASP A 56 -0.72 10.72 17.49
N MET A 57 -0.92 10.11 16.33
CA MET A 57 -0.81 10.78 15.03
C MET A 57 -1.87 11.86 14.77
N SER A 58 -2.97 11.87 15.52
CA SER A 58 -3.98 12.92 15.42
C SER A 58 -3.59 14.20 16.16
N ALA A 59 -2.59 14.16 17.05
CA ALA A 59 -2.07 15.36 17.74
C ALA A 59 -1.08 16.17 16.88
N GLU A 60 -0.54 15.58 15.81
CA GLU A 60 0.36 16.22 14.83
C GLU A 60 -0.36 16.55 13.49
N GLY A 61 -1.70 16.60 13.53
CA GLY A 61 -2.57 16.69 12.36
C GLY A 61 -3.39 17.98 12.24
N VAL A 62 -3.11 19.00 13.05
CA VAL A 62 -3.61 20.37 12.80
C VAL A 62 -2.44 21.17 12.25
N VAL A 63 -2.24 21.11 10.94
CA VAL A 63 -1.33 22.02 10.24
C VAL A 63 -2.12 23.27 9.91
N ASP A 64 -1.63 24.42 10.38
CA ASP A 64 -2.12 25.74 9.99
C ASP A 64 -2.25 25.83 8.45
N ASP A 65 -3.43 26.22 7.95
CA ASP A 65 -3.72 26.39 6.51
C ASP A 65 -2.73 27.34 5.78
N ALA A 66 -1.90 28.08 6.52
CA ALA A 66 -0.91 29.00 5.98
C ALA A 66 0.33 28.33 5.37
N GLU A 67 0.65 27.08 5.74
CA GLU A 67 1.92 26.43 5.35
C GLU A 67 1.83 25.63 4.04
N GLY A 68 0.62 25.41 3.53
CA GLY A 68 0.34 24.62 2.32
C GLY A 68 0.86 25.22 1.01
N HIS A 69 0.87 26.55 0.93
CA HIS A 69 1.25 27.28 -0.28
C HIS A 69 2.76 27.53 -0.41
N LEU A 70 3.57 27.08 0.55
CA LEU A 70 5.02 27.29 0.49
C LEU A 70 5.61 26.55 -0.73
N PRO A 71 6.42 27.23 -1.55
CA PRO A 71 7.10 26.61 -2.66
C PRO A 71 8.21 25.68 -2.15
N ILE A 72 8.34 24.51 -2.78
CA ILE A 72 9.36 23.50 -2.51
C ILE A 72 10.00 23.08 -3.83
N ALA A 73 11.33 23.01 -3.83
CA ALA A 73 12.11 22.52 -4.97
C ALA A 73 12.48 21.04 -4.76
N LEU A 74 12.24 20.22 -5.79
CA LEU A 74 12.60 18.81 -5.85
C LEU A 74 13.54 18.59 -7.03
N ASN A 75 14.68 17.95 -6.80
CA ASN A 75 15.58 17.52 -7.87
C ASN A 75 15.35 16.04 -8.15
N VAL A 76 14.75 15.69 -9.27
CA VAL A 76 14.47 14.31 -9.68
C VAL A 76 15.38 13.94 -10.83
N GLY A 77 16.30 13.01 -10.64
CA GLY A 77 17.20 12.53 -11.70
C GLY A 77 18.02 13.62 -12.39
N GLY A 78 18.28 14.74 -11.71
CA GLY A 78 18.98 15.91 -12.26
C GLY A 78 18.06 17.04 -12.76
N GLN A 79 16.75 16.81 -12.88
CA GLN A 79 15.76 17.82 -13.26
C GLN A 79 15.14 18.46 -12.02
N ILE A 80 15.20 19.79 -11.95
CA ILE A 80 14.57 20.56 -10.87
C ILE A 80 13.09 20.80 -11.19
N PHE A 81 12.23 20.51 -10.22
CA PHE A 81 10.80 20.76 -10.21
C PHE A 81 10.44 21.66 -9.03
N GLU A 82 9.62 22.67 -9.28
CA GLU A 82 9.07 23.52 -8.24
C GLU A 82 7.57 23.21 -8.06
N THR A 83 7.18 22.96 -6.81
CA THR A 83 5.80 22.61 -6.44
C THR A 83 5.43 23.30 -5.14
N THR A 84 4.18 23.18 -4.70
CA THR A 84 3.77 23.58 -3.35
C THR A 84 3.64 22.36 -2.45
N VAL A 85 3.70 22.60 -1.14
CA VAL A 85 3.48 21.56 -0.11
C VAL A 85 2.10 20.91 -0.26
N ASP A 86 1.07 21.68 -0.60
CA ASP A 86 -0.30 21.19 -0.83
C ASP A 86 -0.37 20.09 -1.89
N VAL A 87 0.32 20.31 -3.02
CA VAL A 87 0.33 19.35 -4.14
C VAL A 87 0.94 18.02 -3.69
N LEU A 88 2.05 18.06 -2.94
CA LEU A 88 2.72 16.86 -2.44
C LEU A 88 1.93 16.18 -1.30
N ARG A 89 1.17 16.94 -0.52
CA ARG A 89 0.33 16.44 0.59
C ARG A 89 -1.04 15.94 0.15
N ARG A 90 -1.42 16.09 -1.14
CA ARG A 90 -2.69 15.58 -1.67
C ARG A 90 -2.91 14.10 -1.33
N ASP A 91 -1.85 13.30 -1.37
CA ASP A 91 -1.84 11.98 -0.76
C ASP A 91 -1.04 12.01 0.55
N ARG A 92 -1.76 12.14 1.67
CA ARG A 92 -1.19 12.34 3.01
C ARG A 92 -0.27 11.21 3.48
N PHE A 93 -0.41 10.00 2.93
CA PHE A 93 0.39 8.83 3.35
C PHE A 93 1.51 8.49 2.36
N SER A 94 1.69 9.33 1.33
CA SER A 94 2.72 9.12 0.32
C SER A 94 4.12 9.47 0.84
N VAL A 95 5.14 8.97 0.12
CA VAL A 95 6.54 9.34 0.35
C VAL A 95 6.71 10.86 0.17
N LEU A 96 6.06 11.44 -0.84
CA LEU A 96 6.13 12.87 -1.14
C LEU A 96 5.59 13.73 0.01
N ALA A 97 4.46 13.35 0.60
CA ALA A 97 3.94 14.04 1.78
C ALA A 97 4.89 13.95 2.98
N SER A 98 5.58 12.82 3.16
CA SER A 98 6.58 12.67 4.22
C SER A 98 7.79 13.59 4.05
N LEU A 99 8.17 13.94 2.82
CA LEU A 99 9.27 14.88 2.56
C LEU A 99 8.92 16.29 3.06
N THR A 100 7.64 16.65 3.04
CA THR A 100 7.16 17.97 3.49
C THR A 100 6.97 18.09 5.02
N ARG A 101 6.92 16.97 5.76
CA ARG A 101 6.66 16.97 7.21
C ARG A 101 7.89 17.31 8.06
N LYS A 102 9.10 17.17 7.52
CA LYS A 102 10.35 17.43 8.24
C LYS A 102 10.88 18.87 8.09
N SER A 103 10.18 19.75 7.37
CA SER A 103 10.58 21.15 7.20
C SER A 103 10.12 22.05 8.35
N GLY A 104 10.46 21.68 9.58
CA GLY A 104 10.47 22.64 10.69
C GLY A 104 11.67 23.61 10.63
N ASP A 105 12.61 23.38 9.71
CA ASP A 105 13.91 24.08 9.69
C ASP A 105 14.49 24.29 8.27
N VAL A 106 13.64 24.39 7.24
CA VAL A 106 14.10 24.69 5.85
C VAL A 106 13.61 26.04 5.36
N SER A 107 12.61 26.65 6.02
CA SER A 107 12.03 27.93 5.59
C SER A 107 12.55 29.16 6.34
N LYS A 108 13.51 29.05 7.28
CA LYS A 108 14.01 30.21 8.06
C LYS A 108 15.47 30.59 7.85
N THR A 109 16.22 29.85 7.06
CA THR A 109 17.57 30.18 6.63
C THR A 109 17.66 29.70 5.19
N ILE A 110 17.67 30.56 4.19
CA ILE A 110 18.92 31.06 3.60
C ILE A 110 18.55 32.22 2.65
N PRO A 111 19.23 33.37 2.72
CA PRO A 111 19.08 34.45 1.74
C PRO A 111 19.43 33.94 0.35
N ALA A 112 18.63 34.33 -0.63
CA ALA A 112 18.79 33.98 -2.03
C ALA A 112 20.03 34.64 -2.64
N ASP A 113 21.23 34.15 -2.33
CA ASP A 113 22.46 34.64 -2.94
C ASP A 113 23.45 33.50 -3.26
N ALA A 114 23.97 33.56 -4.49
CA ALA A 114 25.10 32.83 -5.04
C ALA A 114 24.87 31.39 -5.57
N VAL A 115 24.80 31.34 -6.90
CA VAL A 115 25.13 30.19 -7.77
C VAL A 115 24.09 29.07 -7.83
N GLY A 116 23.14 29.19 -8.77
CA GLY A 116 22.73 28.16 -9.75
C GLY A 116 22.30 26.74 -9.33
N HIS A 117 22.42 26.37 -8.06
CA HIS A 117 22.10 25.04 -7.54
C HIS A 117 21.45 25.21 -6.17
N ALA A 118 20.12 25.32 -6.20
CA ALA A 118 19.19 24.83 -5.21
C ALA A 118 19.78 24.49 -3.82
N ALA A 119 20.12 25.52 -3.05
CA ALA A 119 20.37 25.35 -1.63
C ALA A 119 19.04 24.95 -0.97
N GLY A 120 18.82 23.64 -0.78
CA GLY A 120 17.64 23.09 -0.09
C GLY A 120 16.70 22.19 -0.90
N SER A 121 17.00 21.85 -2.17
CA SER A 121 16.12 20.93 -2.92
C SER A 121 16.30 19.47 -2.51
N VAL A 122 15.19 18.74 -2.32
CA VAL A 122 15.24 17.29 -2.04
C VAL A 122 15.63 16.54 -3.31
N PHE A 123 16.71 15.75 -3.25
CA PHE A 123 17.14 14.91 -4.36
C PHE A 123 16.43 13.56 -4.36
N ILE A 124 15.96 13.14 -5.53
CA ILE A 124 15.28 11.87 -5.79
C ILE A 124 15.94 11.21 -7.00
N ASP A 125 16.52 10.04 -6.79
CA ASP A 125 17.19 9.27 -7.84
C ASP A 125 16.18 8.44 -8.65
N ARG A 126 15.34 9.12 -9.44
CA ARG A 126 14.28 8.53 -10.28
C ARG A 126 14.17 9.27 -11.61
N ASP A 127 13.41 8.71 -12.54
CA ASP A 127 13.20 9.30 -13.86
C ASP A 127 12.28 10.52 -13.78
N TRP A 128 12.83 11.68 -14.14
CA TRP A 128 12.10 12.95 -14.22
C TRP A 128 11.04 12.95 -15.31
N TRP A 129 11.20 12.14 -16.36
CA TRP A 129 10.26 12.08 -17.47
C TRP A 129 8.89 11.57 -17.03
N ILE A 130 8.86 10.55 -16.17
CA ILE A 130 7.60 10.01 -15.64
C ILE A 130 7.10 10.85 -14.47
N PHE A 131 8.01 11.40 -13.66
CA PHE A 131 7.66 12.23 -12.50
C PHE A 131 6.78 13.44 -12.84
N ARG A 132 6.92 14.04 -14.03
CA ARG A 132 6.03 15.15 -14.44
C ARG A 132 4.55 14.76 -14.44
N TYR A 133 4.24 13.52 -14.82
CA TYR A 133 2.86 13.01 -14.88
C TYR A 133 2.33 12.72 -13.47
N VAL A 134 3.22 12.30 -12.57
CA VAL A 134 2.91 12.21 -11.14
C VAL A 134 2.50 13.58 -10.60
N LEU A 135 3.28 14.63 -10.86
CA LEU A 135 2.94 15.99 -10.43
C LEU A 135 1.68 16.53 -11.11
N GLN A 136 1.49 16.27 -12.40
CA GLN A 136 0.29 16.67 -13.13
C GLN A 136 -0.97 16.07 -12.48
N PHE A 137 -0.93 14.78 -12.16
CA PHE A 137 -2.02 14.10 -11.45
C PHE A 137 -2.25 14.71 -10.06
N LEU A 138 -1.21 15.02 -9.31
CA LEU A 138 -1.37 15.66 -7.99
C LEU A 138 -1.95 17.08 -8.08
N ARG A 139 -1.76 17.78 -9.20
CA ARG A 139 -2.35 19.12 -9.42
C ARG A 139 -3.80 19.04 -9.89
N THR A 140 -4.05 18.29 -10.95
CA THR A 140 -5.33 18.29 -11.69
C THR A 140 -6.18 17.05 -11.43
N GLY A 141 -5.55 15.92 -11.14
CA GLY A 141 -6.20 14.59 -11.10
C GLY A 141 -6.23 13.90 -12.46
N ASP A 142 -5.65 14.51 -13.51
CA ASP A 142 -5.70 13.96 -14.86
C ASP A 142 -4.69 12.82 -15.06
N LEU A 143 -5.10 11.83 -15.86
CA LEU A 143 -4.28 10.69 -16.24
C LEU A 143 -3.98 10.69 -17.75
N PRO A 144 -2.79 10.24 -18.17
CA PRO A 144 -2.46 10.12 -19.57
C PRO A 144 -3.32 9.05 -20.26
N SER A 145 -3.62 9.26 -21.53
CA SER A 145 -4.43 8.30 -22.31
C SER A 145 -3.65 7.10 -22.83
N ASP A 146 -2.33 7.22 -22.96
CA ASP A 146 -1.44 6.19 -23.49
C ASP A 146 -1.25 5.02 -22.51
N PRO A 147 -1.61 3.78 -22.90
CA PRO A 147 -1.46 2.60 -22.04
C PRO A 147 -0.02 2.30 -21.60
N ARG A 148 0.98 2.58 -22.44
CA ARG A 148 2.39 2.31 -22.08
C ARG A 148 2.84 3.23 -20.96
N LEU A 149 2.59 4.53 -21.13
CA LEU A 149 2.86 5.54 -20.12
C LEU A 149 2.09 5.28 -18.81
N LEU A 150 0.85 4.75 -18.88
CA LEU A 150 0.12 4.36 -17.67
C LEU A 150 0.80 3.25 -16.88
N GLY A 151 1.44 2.28 -17.56
CA GLY A 151 2.22 1.24 -16.91
C GLY A 151 3.43 1.80 -16.16
N GLU A 152 4.23 2.64 -16.83
CA GLU A 152 5.38 3.31 -16.22
C GLU A 152 4.95 4.23 -15.06
N LEU A 153 3.83 4.93 -15.21
CA LEU A 153 3.26 5.78 -14.17
C LEU A 153 2.79 4.97 -12.95
N TYR A 154 2.26 3.76 -13.16
CA TYR A 154 1.86 2.86 -12.08
C TYR A 154 3.05 2.35 -11.26
N ASP A 155 4.19 2.10 -11.91
CA ASP A 155 5.44 1.74 -11.24
C ASP A 155 5.97 2.90 -10.40
N GLU A 156 5.96 4.13 -10.92
CA GLU A 156 6.31 5.31 -10.13
C GLU A 156 5.32 5.56 -8.99
N ALA A 157 4.01 5.39 -9.23
CA ALA A 157 3.00 5.48 -8.18
C ALA A 157 3.26 4.46 -7.05
N SER A 158 3.82 3.29 -7.39
CA SER A 158 4.27 2.29 -6.41
C SER A 158 5.48 2.75 -5.62
N PHE A 159 6.47 3.33 -6.28
CA PHE A 159 7.66 3.86 -5.63
C PHE A 159 7.32 4.97 -4.62
N TYR A 160 6.51 5.95 -5.03
CA TYR A 160 6.11 7.06 -4.16
C TYR A 160 4.98 6.72 -3.18
N ARG A 161 4.45 5.49 -3.24
CA ARG A 161 3.30 5.01 -2.44
C ARG A 161 2.07 5.92 -2.58
N LEU A 162 1.76 6.31 -3.82
CA LEU A 162 0.62 7.15 -4.17
C LEU A 162 -0.61 6.28 -4.41
N SER A 163 -1.42 6.12 -3.36
CA SER A 163 -2.62 5.28 -3.39
C SER A 163 -3.68 5.87 -4.32
N LEU A 164 -3.82 7.20 -4.32
CA LEU A 164 -4.78 7.91 -5.17
C LEU A 164 -4.48 7.69 -6.66
N LEU A 165 -3.21 7.76 -7.05
CA LEU A 165 -2.79 7.59 -8.43
C LEU A 165 -3.00 6.15 -8.91
N LYS A 166 -2.62 5.16 -8.09
CA LYS A 166 -2.85 3.74 -8.40
C LYS A 166 -4.32 3.43 -8.63
N ASN A 167 -5.16 3.84 -7.69
CA ASN A 167 -6.60 3.58 -7.76
C ASN A 167 -7.22 4.23 -9.00
N ALA A 168 -6.79 5.44 -9.35
CA ALA A 168 -7.27 6.15 -10.54
C ALA A 168 -6.86 5.43 -11.84
N ILE A 169 -5.63 4.90 -11.91
CA ILE A 169 -5.16 4.12 -13.06
C ILE A 169 -5.96 2.82 -13.18
N GLU A 170 -6.13 2.09 -12.08
CA GLU A 170 -6.90 0.84 -12.05
C GLU A 170 -8.36 1.06 -12.47
N GLU A 171 -9.00 2.13 -11.99
CA GLU A 171 -10.36 2.51 -12.37
C GLU A 171 -10.47 2.83 -13.86
N MET A 172 -9.49 3.56 -14.40
CA MET A 172 -9.49 3.89 -15.83
C MET A 172 -9.33 2.64 -16.70
N ILE A 173 -8.47 1.70 -16.29
CA ILE A 173 -8.29 0.42 -17.00
C ILE A 173 -9.59 -0.39 -16.95
N ARG A 174 -10.21 -0.51 -15.77
CA ARG A 174 -11.49 -1.23 -15.60
C ARG A 174 -12.60 -0.62 -16.45
N SER A 175 -12.71 0.71 -16.44
CA SER A 175 -13.69 1.45 -17.23
C SER A 175 -13.52 1.21 -18.74
N ARG A 176 -12.28 1.14 -19.23
CA ARG A 176 -11.99 0.81 -20.64
C ARG A 176 -12.38 -0.61 -21.00
N GLN A 177 -12.16 -1.58 -20.12
CA GLN A 177 -12.54 -2.99 -20.34
C GLN A 177 -14.07 -3.18 -20.35
N LEU A 178 -14.80 -2.48 -19.46
CA LEU A 178 -16.26 -2.49 -19.47
C LEU A 178 -16.83 -1.85 -20.75
N ALA A 179 -16.22 -0.77 -21.21
CA ALA A 179 -16.60 -0.11 -22.46
C ALA A 179 -16.31 -0.96 -23.70
N SER A 180 -15.23 -1.75 -23.71
CA SER A 180 -14.95 -2.69 -24.81
C SER A 180 -15.93 -3.86 -24.83
N SER A 181 -16.26 -4.41 -23.66
CA SER A 181 -17.22 -5.51 -23.53
C SER A 181 -18.65 -5.12 -23.93
N SER A 182 -19.09 -3.88 -23.66
CA SER A 182 -20.40 -3.39 -24.13
C SER A 182 -20.49 -3.25 -25.65
N ARG A 183 -19.38 -2.92 -26.33
CA ARG A 183 -19.35 -2.76 -27.79
C ARG A 183 -19.41 -4.10 -28.53
N GLU A 184 -18.93 -5.18 -27.91
CA GLU A 184 -19.03 -6.54 -28.46
C GLU A 184 -20.46 -7.11 -28.38
N CYS A 185 -21.33 -6.58 -27.51
CA CYS A 185 -22.73 -7.02 -27.45
C CYS A 185 -23.63 -6.40 -28.54
N GLU A 186 -23.19 -5.34 -29.21
CA GLU A 186 -24.02 -4.62 -30.20
C GLU A 186 -23.93 -5.22 -31.62
N CYS A 187 -22.90 -6.03 -31.91
CA CYS A 187 -22.77 -6.74 -33.19
C CYS A 187 -23.41 -8.15 -33.20
N ALA A 188 -23.70 -8.74 -32.03
CA ALA A 188 -24.38 -10.04 -31.92
C ALA A 188 -25.92 -9.94 -31.99
N ARG A 189 -26.47 -8.75 -32.22
CA ARG A 189 -27.91 -8.47 -32.36
C ARG A 189 -28.32 -7.97 -33.77
N ARG A 190 -27.46 -8.12 -34.77
CA ARG A 190 -27.80 -7.90 -36.18
C ARG A 190 -27.74 -9.20 -36.96
#